data_AF-A0A2R4BR43-F1
#
_entry.id   AF-A0A2R4BR43-F1
#
_cell.length_a   1.000
_cell.length_b   1.000
_cell.length_c   1.000
_cell.angle_alpha   90.00
_cell.angle_beta   90.00
_cell.angle_gamma   90.00
#
_symmetry.space_group_name_H-M   'P 1'
#
loop_
_entity.id
_entity.type
_entity.pdbx_description
1 polymer ?
#
loop_
_entity_poly.entity_id
_entity_poly.type
_entity_poly.pdbx_seq_one_letter_code
_entity_poly.pdbx_strand_id
1 'polypeptide(L)'
;MARGEILEKFKSARNKFIDAEGLLKKYFCYDASDGSGTSVYIWENLSCAKAFFTPAMLQAFEQTFGCRPTLRHVDTLMTIDNVADEVSVFDT
;
A
#
# COMPACT_ATOMS: atom_id res chain seq x y z
N MET A 1 13.51 9.44 -7.34
CA MET A 1 14.29 8.22 -7.63
C MET A 1 13.91 7.71 -9.02
N ALA A 2 14.79 6.96 -9.67
CA ALA A 2 14.43 6.32 -10.95
C ALA A 2 13.43 5.19 -10.73
N ARG A 3 12.56 4.90 -11.71
CA ARG A 3 11.58 3.79 -11.64
C ARG A 3 12.21 2.47 -11.23
N GLY A 4 13.39 2.15 -11.79
CA GLY A 4 14.10 0.90 -11.50
C GLY A 4 14.53 0.80 -10.03
N GLU A 5 15.04 1.90 -9.46
CA GLU A 5 15.43 1.95 -8.05
C GLU A 5 14.24 1.73 -7.11
N ILE A 6 13.10 2.37 -7.42
CA ILE A 6 11.85 2.19 -6.66
C ILE A 6 11.36 0.75 -6.75
N LEU A 7 11.41 0.14 -7.94
CA LEU A 7 10.99 -1.25 -8.13
C LEU A 7 11.84 -2.22 -7.30
N GLU A 8 13.16 -2.03 -7.24
CA GLU A 8 14.02 -2.87 -6.40
C GLU A 8 13.73 -2.71 -4.91
N LYS A 9 13.47 -1.47 -4.44
CA LYS A 9 13.01 -1.25 -3.06
C LYS A 9 11.64 -1.89 -2.78
N PHE A 10 10.73 -1.90 -3.75
CA PHE A 10 9.44 -2.58 -3.60
C PHE A 10 9.59 -4.10 -3.56
N LYS A 11 10.44 -4.68 -4.40
CA LYS A 11 10.75 -6.12 -4.37
C LYS A 11 11.29 -6.56 -3.01
N SER A 12 12.19 -5.78 -2.40
CA SER A 12 12.75 -6.10 -1.08
C SER A 12 11.73 -5.94 0.06
N ALA A 13 10.74 -5.07 -0.11
CA ALA A 13 9.69 -4.84 0.89
C ALA A 13 8.50 -5.82 0.78
N ARG A 14 8.29 -6.49 -0.37
CA ARG A 14 7.06 -7.24 -0.68
C ARG A 14 6.67 -8.27 0.40
N ASN A 15 7.65 -8.98 0.94
CA ASN A 15 7.40 -10.08 1.89
C ASN A 15 6.81 -9.57 3.22
N LYS A 16 6.90 -8.27 3.52
CA LYS A 16 6.27 -7.66 4.70
C LYS A 16 4.75 -7.54 4.57
N PHE A 17 4.21 -7.69 3.36
CA PHE A 17 2.79 -7.50 3.05
C PHE A 17 2.09 -8.80 2.66
N ILE A 18 2.84 -9.84 2.29
CA ILE A 18 2.29 -11.17 2.06
C ILE A 18 1.76 -11.68 3.40
N ASP A 19 0.51 -12.16 3.41
CA ASP A 19 -0.20 -12.66 4.59
C ASP A 19 -0.33 -11.65 5.75
N ALA A 20 -0.20 -10.36 5.47
CA ALA A 20 -0.46 -9.32 6.47
C ALA A 20 -1.95 -9.35 6.85
N GLU A 21 -2.23 -9.47 8.15
CA GLU A 21 -3.58 -9.65 8.68
C GLU A 21 -4.54 -8.54 8.21
N GLY A 22 -5.62 -8.94 7.56
CA GLY A 22 -6.64 -8.04 7.01
C GLY A 22 -6.22 -7.22 5.79
N LEU A 23 -5.04 -7.43 5.21
CA LEU A 23 -4.63 -6.80 3.95
C LEU A 23 -5.21 -7.58 2.77
N LEU A 24 -6.17 -6.99 2.06
CA LEU A 24 -6.83 -7.64 0.92
C LEU A 24 -6.05 -7.43 -0.38
N LYS A 25 -5.63 -6.18 -0.66
CA LYS A 25 -4.89 -5.83 -1.87
C LYS A 25 -3.86 -4.76 -1.58
N LYS A 26 -2.71 -4.83 -2.24
CA LYS A 26 -1.69 -3.77 -2.24
C LYS A 26 -1.17 -3.54 -3.63
N TYR A 27 -1.21 -2.28 -4.06
CA TYR A 27 -0.64 -1.83 -5.32
C TYR A 27 0.63 -1.05 -5.04
N PHE A 28 1.74 -1.47 -5.64
CA PHE A 28 2.99 -0.75 -5.65
C PHE A 28 3.01 0.19 -6.86
N CYS A 29 2.98 1.49 -6.62
CA CYS A 29 2.83 2.52 -7.65
C CYS A 29 4.09 3.40 -7.72
N TYR A 30 4.38 3.91 -8.92
CA TYR A 30 5.44 4.88 -9.15
C TYR A 30 4.85 6.12 -9.79
N ASP A 31 5.10 7.27 -9.19
CA ASP A 31 4.77 8.56 -9.78
C ASP A 31 5.98 9.07 -10.56
N ALA A 32 5.82 9.24 -11.87
CA ALA A 32 6.89 9.70 -12.74
C ALA A 32 7.08 11.23 -12.69
N SER A 33 6.09 11.98 -12.19
CA SER A 33 6.14 13.45 -12.14
C SER A 33 7.13 13.95 -11.09
N ASP A 34 7.21 13.25 -9.95
CA ASP A 34 8.11 13.58 -8.83
C ASP A 34 9.12 12.46 -8.54
N GLY A 35 9.04 11.33 -9.25
CA GLY A 35 9.91 10.19 -9.08
C GLY A 35 9.73 9.48 -7.74
N SER A 36 8.54 9.57 -7.14
CA SER A 36 8.21 8.96 -5.85
C SER A 36 7.59 7.56 -6.00
N GLY A 37 7.71 6.77 -4.93
CA GLY A 37 6.96 5.53 -4.77
C GLY A 37 5.72 5.78 -3.93
N THR A 38 4.56 5.36 -4.41
CA THR A 38 3.29 5.39 -3.68
C THR A 38 2.75 3.97 -3.54
N SER A 39 1.90 3.71 -2.55
CA SER A 39 1.18 2.44 -2.48
C SER A 39 -0.28 2.67 -2.12
N VAL A 40 -1.17 1.94 -2.78
CA VAL A 40 -2.59 1.87 -2.46
C VAL A 40 -2.87 0.56 -1.75
N TYR A 41 -3.66 0.61 -0.68
CA TYR A 41 -3.97 -0.55 0.14
C TYR A 41 -5.49 -0.68 0.28
N ILE A 42 -5.98 -1.90 0.13
CA ILE A 42 -7.35 -2.28 0.47
C ILE A 42 -7.25 -3.18 1.69
N TRP A 43 -7.82 -2.73 2.80
CA TRP A 43 -7.86 -3.46 4.06
C TRP A 43 -9.29 -3.89 4.36
N GLU A 44 -9.46 -4.98 5.10
CA GLU A 44 -10.77 -5.42 5.61
C GLU A 44 -11.46 -4.34 6.46
N ASN A 45 -10.67 -3.60 7.24
CA ASN A 45 -11.15 -2.49 8.05
C ASN A 45 -9.98 -1.57 8.47
N LEU A 46 -10.33 -0.38 8.98
CA LEU A 46 -9.35 0.61 9.43
C LEU A 46 -8.49 0.13 10.61
N SER A 47 -9.00 -0.77 11.46
CA SER A 47 -8.25 -1.28 12.62
C SER A 47 -7.07 -2.15 12.18
N CYS A 48 -7.26 -3.03 11.20
CA CYS A 48 -6.15 -3.81 10.59
C CYS A 48 -5.08 -2.89 10.02
N ALA A 49 -5.48 -1.85 9.26
CA ALA A 49 -4.53 -0.87 8.73
C ALA A 49 -3.74 -0.17 9.85
N LYS A 50 -4.41 0.29 10.91
CA LYS A 50 -3.76 0.96 12.05
C LYS A 50 -2.81 0.04 12.82
N ALA A 51 -3.17 -1.24 12.97
CA ALA A 51 -2.31 -2.24 13.61
C ALA A 51 -1.03 -2.49 12.80
N PHE A 52 -1.11 -2.42 11.46
CA PHE A 52 0.05 -2.54 10.59
C PHE A 52 0.95 -1.29 10.60
N PHE A 53 0.37 -0.09 10.46
CA PHE A 53 1.12 1.17 10.38
C PHE A 53 1.52 1.73 11.75
N THR A 54 2.18 0.92 12.56
CA THR A 54 2.75 1.36 13.84
C THR A 54 3.91 2.37 13.64
N PRO A 55 4.27 3.16 14.67
CA PRO A 55 5.43 4.05 14.59
C PRO A 55 6.73 3.33 14.21
N ALA A 56 6.94 2.11 14.72
CA ALA A 56 8.11 1.29 14.37
C ALA A 56 8.10 0.88 12.89
N MET A 57 6.94 0.53 12.36
CA MET A 57 6.81 0.18 10.94
C MET A 57 7.03 1.40 10.04
N LEU A 58 6.53 2.57 10.42
CA LEU A 58 6.79 3.83 9.70
C LEU A 58 8.27 4.20 9.72
N GLN A 59 8.96 3.96 10.83
CA GLN A 59 10.41 4.15 10.92
C GLN A 59 11.18 3.17 10.02
N ALA A 60 10.75 1.90 9.96
CA ALA A 60 11.35 0.91 9.06
C ALA A 60 11.17 1.29 7.58
N PHE A 61 10.04 1.89 7.22
CA PHE A 61 9.83 2.45 5.88
C PHE A 61 10.74 3.64 5.62
N GLU A 62 10.88 4.56 6.56
CA GLU A 62 11.82 5.68 6.42
C GLU A 62 13.26 5.21 6.19
N GLN A 63 13.71 4.19 6.92
CA GLN A 63 15.04 3.59 6.72
C GLN A 63 15.20 2.92 5.35
N THR A 64 14.16 2.23 4.87
CA THR A 64 14.20 1.50 3.58
C THR A 64 14.13 2.47 2.39
N PHE A 65 13.22 3.44 2.47
CA PHE A 65 12.86 4.30 1.34
C PHE A 65 13.58 5.65 1.37
N GLY A 66 14.14 6.06 2.51
CA GLY A 66 14.82 7.35 2.70
C GLY A 66 13.85 8.50 2.98
N CYS A 67 12.56 8.22 3.11
CA CYS A 67 11.54 9.21 3.43
C CYS A 67 10.44 8.59 4.30
N ARG A 68 9.90 9.38 5.23
CA ARG A 68 8.75 8.99 6.02
C ARG A 68 7.48 9.09 5.16
N PRO A 69 6.71 8.00 5.00
CA PRO A 69 5.52 8.04 4.17
C PRO A 69 4.39 8.83 4.85
N THR A 70 3.61 9.54 4.03
CA THR A 70 2.34 10.15 4.45
C THR A 70 1.22 9.12 4.29
N LEU A 71 0.36 9.00 5.31
CA LEU A 71 -0.81 8.12 5.26
C LEU A 71 -2.07 8.96 5.08
N ARG A 72 -2.93 8.55 4.13
CA ARG A 72 -4.26 9.10 3.93
C ARG A 72 -5.26 7.95 3.90
N HIS A 73 -6.33 8.10 4.68
CA HIS A 73 -7.44 7.16 4.71
C HIS A 73 -8.63 7.73 3.95
N VAL A 74 -9.30 6.87 3.20
CA VAL A 74 -10.62 7.11 2.59
C VAL A 74 -11.38 5.79 2.61
N ASP A 75 -12.69 5.86 2.73
CA ASP A 75 -13.54 4.68 2.61
C ASP A 75 -13.65 4.26 1.15
N THR A 76 -13.56 2.96 0.91
CA THR A 76 -13.76 2.38 -0.43
C THR A 76 -15.21 1.98 -0.54
N LEU A 77 -16.00 2.69 -1.35
CA LEU A 77 -17.43 2.35 -1.53
C LEU A 77 -17.65 1.25 -2.57
N MET A 78 -16.73 1.11 -3.54
CA MET A 78 -16.85 0.13 -4.61
C MET A 78 -15.50 -0.17 -5.27
N THR A 79 -15.32 -1.41 -5.73
CA THR A 79 -14.23 -1.83 -6.62
C THR A 79 -14.77 -2.51 -7.87
N ILE A 80 -14.09 -2.30 -9.00
CA ILE A 80 -14.35 -2.97 -10.27
C ILE A 80 -13.05 -3.62 -10.73
N ASP A 81 -13.07 -4.92 -10.95
CA ASP A 81 -11.97 -5.71 -11.49
C ASP A 81 -12.42 -6.42 -12.77
N ASN A 82 -12.13 -5.80 -13.92
CA ASN A 82 -12.50 -6.34 -15.23
C ASN A 82 -11.68 -7.57 -15.64
N VAL A 83 -10.58 -7.89 -14.94
CA VAL A 83 -9.78 -9.08 -15.22
C VAL A 83 -10.41 -10.30 -14.56
N ALA A 84 -10.92 -10.11 -13.34
CA ALA A 84 -11.64 -11.14 -12.60
C ALA A 84 -13.16 -11.17 -12.88
N ASP A 85 -13.69 -10.19 -13.61
CA ASP A 85 -15.13 -9.95 -13.80
C ASP A 85 -15.86 -9.79 -12.46
N GLU A 86 -15.26 -9.02 -11.55
CA GLU A 86 -15.75 -8.81 -10.18
C GLU A 86 -16.14 -7.33 -9.94
N VAL A 87 -17.32 -7.13 -9.36
CA VAL A 87 -17.73 -5.85 -8.77
C VAL A 87 -18.03 -6.09 -7.30
N SER A 88 -17.37 -5.33 -6.43
CA SER A 88 -17.54 -5.39 -4.97
C SER A 88 -18.06 -4.04 -4.49
N VAL A 89 -19.13 -4.03 -3.71
CA VAL A 89 -19.75 -2.82 -3.12
C VAL A 89 -19.65 -2.92 -1.60
N PHE A 90 -19.31 -1.81 -0.95
CA PHE A 90 -19.10 -1.73 0.49
C PHE A 90 -19.98 -0.61 1.05
N ASP A 91 -21.05 -1.00 1.76
CA ASP A 91 -22.09 -0.07 2.23
C ASP A 91 -21.89 0.43 3.67
N THR A 92 -20.80 0.01 4.34
CA THR A 92 -20.49 0.38 5.74
C THR A 92 -19.01 0.34 6.05
#